data_AF-A0A5Q4DUH2-F1
#
_entry.id   AF-A0A5Q4DUH2-F1
#
_cell.length_a   1.000
_cell.length_b   1.000
_cell.length_c   1.000
_cell.angle_alpha   90.00
_cell.angle_beta   90.00
_cell.angle_gamma   90.00
#
_symmetry.space_group_name_H-M   'P 1'
#
loop_
_entity.id
_entity.type
_entity.pdbx_description
1 polymer ?
#
loop_
_entity_poly.entity_id
_entity_poly.type
_entity_poly.pdbx_seq_one_letter_code
_entity_poly.pdbx_strand_id
1 'polypeptide(L)' 'MSESDPKQPILEIENLSISFFTRLREIPAVMDFSCAVMPGEAMGLVGESGCGKSTVALGVMQDLGVNGRI' A
#
# COMPACT_ATOMS: atom_id res chain seq x y z
N MET A 1 -21.87 11.38 -9.79
CA MET A 1 -20.46 11.30 -9.33
C MET A 1 -20.33 12.38 -8.28
N SER A 2 -20.13 12.03 -7.02
CA SER A 2 -19.88 13.02 -5.96
C SER A 2 -18.50 13.63 -6.23
N GLU A 3 -18.44 14.95 -6.37
CA GLU A 3 -17.17 15.69 -6.33
C GLU A 3 -16.44 15.34 -5.01
N SER A 4 -15.17 14.96 -5.12
CA SER A 4 -14.31 14.72 -3.96
C SER A 4 -14.18 16.01 -3.16
N ASP A 5 -14.43 15.99 -1.85
CA ASP A 5 -14.16 17.14 -0.97
C ASP A 5 -12.66 17.47 -1.05
N PRO A 6 -12.26 18.68 -1.48
CA PRO A 6 -10.85 19.06 -1.59
C PRO A 6 -10.10 19.02 -0.24
N LYS A 7 -10.82 18.90 0.88
CA LYS A 7 -10.26 18.82 2.23
C LYS A 7 -9.98 17.39 2.71
N GLN A 8 -10.35 16.37 1.93
CA GLN A 8 -10.14 14.97 2.28
C GLN A 8 -9.13 14.31 1.33
N PRO A 9 -8.31 13.37 1.83
CA PRO A 9 -7.38 12.65 0.98
C PRO A 9 -8.11 11.79 -0.06
N ILE A 10 -7.52 11.67 -1.26
CA ILE A 10 -7.99 10.76 -2.31
C ILE A 10 -7.50 9.32 -2.10
N LEU A 11 -6.42 9.17 -1.32
CA LEU A 11 -5.88 7.90 -0.86
C LEU A 11 -5.42 8.11 0.57
N GLU A 12 -5.91 7.28 1.48
CA GLU A 12 -5.47 7.22 2.87
C GLU A 12 -5.11 5.78 3.20
N ILE A 13 -3.91 5.60 3.73
CA ILE A 13 -3.36 4.32 4.15
C ILE A 13 -2.94 4.48 5.61
N GLU A 14 -3.54 3.69 6.48
CA GLU A 14 -3.21 3.66 7.90
C GLU A 14 -2.66 2.28 8.28
N ASN A 15 -1.47 2.27 8.88
CA ASN A 15 -0.82 1.10 9.47
C ASN A 15 -0.78 -0.14 8.55
N LEU A 16 -0.60 0.06 7.24
CA LEU A 16 -0.59 -1.02 6.26
C LEU A 16 0.58 -1.96 6.54
N SER A 17 0.23 -3.20 6.85
CA SER A 17 1.17 -4.31 6.93
C SER A 17 0.77 -5.33 5.87
N ILE A 18 1.75 -5.87 5.15
CA ILE A 18 1.50 -6.87 4.12
C ILE A 18 2.48 -8.02 4.32
N SER A 19 1.93 -9.22 4.42
CA SER A 19 2.69 -10.46 4.55
C SER A 19 2.37 -11.44 3.43
N PHE A 20 3.41 -12.14 2.96
CA PHE A 20 3.25 -13.27 2.05
C PHE A 20 3.45 -14.58 2.79
N PHE A 21 2.49 -15.49 2.63
CA PHE A 21 2.51 -16.79 3.27
C PHE A 21 3.11 -17.83 2.34
N THR A 22 4.22 -18.43 2.76
CA THR A 22 4.83 -19.57 2.07
C THR A 22 4.55 -20.86 2.84
N ARG A 23 4.87 -22.01 2.25
CA ARG A 23 4.77 -23.30 2.96
C ARG A 23 5.61 -23.37 4.23
N LEU A 24 6.71 -22.61 4.29
CA LEU A 24 7.68 -22.69 5.38
C LEU A 24 7.46 -21.63 6.44
N ARG A 25 7.09 -20.41 6.04
CA ARG A 25 6.91 -19.27 6.96
C ARG A 25 6.15 -18.12 6.32
N GLU A 26 5.69 -17.23 7.19
CA GLU A 26 5.29 -15.88 6.86
C GLU A 26 6.51 -15.03 6.49
N ILE A 27 6.38 -14.20 5.47
CA ILE A 27 7.39 -13.24 5.03
C ILE A 27 6.76 -11.85 5.05
N PRO A 28 7.08 -11.02 6.06
CA PRO A 28 6.67 -9.61 6.08
C PRO A 28 7.31 -8.87 4.91
N ALA A 29 6.50 -8.16 4.12
CA ALA A 29 6.94 -7.40 2.96
C ALA A 29 6.72 -5.88 3.11
N VAL A 30 5.70 -5.48 3.86
CA VAL A 30 5.45 -4.10 4.27
C VAL A 30 5.09 -4.13 5.75
N MET A 31 5.66 -3.22 6.53
CA MET A 31 5.45 -3.15 7.99
C MET A 31 5.06 -1.72 8.33
N ASP A 32 3.85 -1.56 8.88
CA ASP A 32 3.36 -0.30 9.46
C ASP A 32 3.52 0.93 8.54
N PHE A 33 3.14 0.79 7.27
CA PHE A 33 3.21 1.88 6.30
C PHE A 33 1.95 2.74 6.36
N SER A 34 2.11 4.04 6.61
CA SER A 34 1.01 5.00 6.60
C SER A 34 1.31 6.16 5.67
N CYS A 35 0.35 6.56 4.86
CA CYS A 35 0.43 7.77 4.05
C CYS A 35 -0.95 8.31 3.69
N ALA A 36 -1.01 9.58 3.31
CA ALA A 36 -2.17 10.20 2.71
C ALA A 36 -1.75 10.94 1.43
N VAL A 37 -2.59 10.92 0.41
CA VAL A 37 -2.42 11.68 -0.83
C VAL A 37 -3.62 12.59 -0.99
N MET A 38 -3.38 13.89 -1.08
CA MET A 38 -4.42 14.90 -1.23
C MET A 38 -4.85 15.06 -2.70
N PRO A 39 -6.04 15.62 -2.97
CA PRO A 39 -6.47 15.96 -4.32
C PRO A 39 -5.42 16.84 -5.04
N GLY A 40 -4.93 16.39 -6.19
CA GLY A 40 -3.91 17.10 -6.99
C GLY A 40 -2.46 16.88 -6.54
N GLU A 41 -2.23 16.11 -5.48
CA GLU A 41 -0.88 15.74 -5.03
C GLU A 41 -0.31 14.57 -5.85
N ALA A 42 1.00 14.60 -6.06
CA ALA A 42 1.76 13.48 -6.60
C ALA A 42 2.78 12.99 -5.55
N MET A 43 2.61 11.76 -5.07
CA MET A 43 3.52 11.12 -4.14
C MET A 43 4.40 10.09 -4.86
N GLY A 44 5.72 10.14 -4.61
CA GLY A 44 6.68 9.16 -5.10
C GLY A 44 7.16 8.24 -3.97
N LEU A 45 7.02 6.92 -4.15
CA LEU A 45 7.56 5.92 -3.22
C LEU A 45 8.86 5.33 -3.76
N VAL A 46 9.99 5.61 -3.08
CA VAL A 46 11.35 5.24 -3.52
C VAL A 46 12.07 4.38 -2.48
N GLY A 47 13.06 3.60 -2.92
CA GLY A 47 13.82 2.69 -2.06
C GLY A 47 14.47 1.54 -2.84
N GLU A 48 15.30 0.75 -2.17
CA GLU A 48 16.04 -0.38 -2.75
C GLU A 48 15.14 -1.47 -3.32
N SER A 49 15.67 -2.29 -4.23
CA SER A 49 14.93 -3.46 -4.75
C SER A 49 14.52 -4.38 -3.60
N GLY A 50 13.25 -4.81 -3.58
CA GLY A 50 12.72 -5.69 -2.53
C GLY A 50 12.18 -5.01 -1.26
N CYS A 51 12.26 -3.68 -1.12
CA CYS A 51 11.78 -2.97 0.08
C CYS A 51 10.25 -2.80 0.19
N GLY A 52 9.45 -3.42 -0.70
CA GLY A 52 7.98 -3.41 -0.61
C GLY A 52 7.24 -2.35 -1.43
N LYS A 53 7.92 -1.53 -2.25
CA LYS A 53 7.26 -0.46 -3.07
C LYS A 53 6.11 -0.97 -3.94
N SER A 54 6.38 -1.98 -4.78
CA SER A 54 5.36 -2.58 -5.64
C SER A 54 4.29 -3.31 -4.83
N THR A 55 4.66 -3.86 -3.67
CA THR A 55 3.72 -4.51 -2.75
C THR A 55 2.69 -3.52 -2.20
N VAL A 56 3.11 -2.32 -1.79
CA VAL A 56 2.19 -1.24 -1.38
C VAL A 56 1.25 -0.89 -2.53
N ALA A 57 1.79 -0.70 -3.75
CA ALA A 57 0.98 -0.37 -4.92
C ALA A 57 -0.08 -1.45 -5.23
N LEU A 58 0.29 -2.73 -5.15
CA LEU A 58 -0.64 -3.84 -5.34
C LEU A 58 -1.69 -3.93 -4.22
N GLY A 59 -1.31 -3.62 -2.98
CA GLY A 59 -2.24 -3.53 -1.85
C GLY A 59 -3.32 -2.46 -2.09
N VAL A 60 -2.92 -1.28 -2.56
CA VAL A 60 -3.83 -0.19 -2.93
C VAL A 60 -4.77 -0.61 -4.08
N MET A 61 -4.23 -1.31 -5.08
CA MET A 61 -5.01 -1.80 -6.23
C MET A 61 -5.89 -3.02 -5.92
N GLN A 62 -5.80 -3.59 -4.72
CA GLN A 62 -6.42 -4.87 -4.35
C GLN A 62 -6.03 -6.03 -5.27
N ASP A 63 -4.79 -6.04 -5.78
CA ASP A 63 -4.26 -7.02 -6.74
C ASP A 63 -3.11 -7.84 -6.13
N LEU A 64 -3.19 -8.13 -4.83
CA LEU A 64 -2.22 -9.00 -4.19
C LEU A 64 -2.37 -10.43 -4.71
N GLY A 65 -1.24 -11.12 -4.92
CA GLY A 65 -1.22 -12.53 -5.26
C GLY A 65 -1.96 -13.38 -4.20
N VAL A 66 -2.35 -14.60 -4.58
CA VAL A 66 -3.18 -15.50 -3.74
C VAL A 66 -2.63 -15.77 -2.33
N ASN A 67 -1.33 -15.58 -2.13
CA ASN A 67 -0.61 -15.78 -0.89
C ASN A 67 -0.31 -14.49 -0.11
N GLY A 68 -0.67 -13.31 -0.64
CA GLY A 68 -0.51 -12.02 0.04
C GLY A 68 -1.74 -11.65 0.87
N ARG A 69 -1.53 -11.09 2.06
CA ARG A 69 -2.60 -10.59 2.94
C ARG A 69 -2.21 -9.23 3.51
N ILE A 70 -3.23 -8.38 3.67
CA ILE A 70 -3.22 -7.17 4.50
C ILE A 70 -3.65 -7.57 5.90
#